data_AF-A0A2W4QSX3-F1
#
_entry.id   AF-A0A2W4QSX3-F1
#
_cell.length_a   1.000
_cell.length_b   1.000
_cell.length_c   1.000
_cell.angle_alpha   90.00
_cell.angle_beta   90.00
_cell.angle_gamma   90.00
#
_symmetry.space_group_name_H-M   'P 1'
#
loop_
_entity.id
_entity.type
_entity.pdbx_description
1 polymer ?
#
loop_
_entity_poly.entity_id
_entity_poly.type
_entity_poly.pdbx_seq_one_letter_code
_entity_poly.pdbx_strand_id
1 'polypeptide(L)'
;MTEPFNSCFISYRHPATKGNREESLIKHVVKAITDHIELYTHDHPVYFDEKDLIPGYNYDERIAEAICRSACMVIVYWPSYLESDYCKKEIEAMLNVEERRHRILGDKLRGCRLFIPIILRGKFDQLPDRVRNNCQYLDYYAQTVNPHFNIGDDPKMSQELLRIAEYIKGLCDKMKGERERLFGNCQQFGFSSQEGMLEIPPAPQQPFPGR
;
A
#
# COMPACT_ATOMS: atom_id res chain seq x y z
N MET A 1 17.75 -17.07 -14.26
CA MET A 1 17.69 -16.45 -12.92
C MET A 1 16.28 -15.90 -12.77
N THR A 2 15.51 -16.35 -11.78
CA THR A 2 14.19 -15.79 -11.51
C THR A 2 14.35 -14.34 -11.04
N GLU A 3 13.53 -13.43 -11.54
CA GLU A 3 13.54 -12.01 -11.18
C GLU A 3 13.06 -11.80 -9.73
N PRO A 4 13.76 -10.99 -8.91
CA PRO A 4 13.39 -10.75 -7.51
C PRO A 4 11.97 -10.20 -7.42
N PHE A 5 11.27 -10.57 -6.35
CA PHE A 5 9.96 -10.01 -6.01
C PHE A 5 10.15 -8.80 -5.09
N ASN A 6 9.19 -7.87 -5.09
CA ASN A 6 9.27 -6.62 -4.33
C ASN A 6 8.86 -6.85 -2.88
N SER A 7 9.42 -6.07 -1.94
CA SER A 7 9.04 -6.12 -0.52
C SER A 7 7.61 -5.63 -0.32
N CYS A 8 7.27 -4.50 -0.95
CA CYS A 8 5.90 -4.01 -1.01
C CYS A 8 5.65 -3.16 -2.26
N PHE A 9 4.37 -3.02 -2.59
CA PHE A 9 3.84 -2.01 -3.48
C PHE A 9 3.29 -0.85 -2.64
N ILE A 10 3.79 0.37 -2.80
CA ILE A 10 3.20 1.55 -2.15
C ILE A 10 2.17 2.17 -3.09
N SER A 11 0.91 2.08 -2.70
CA SER A 11 -0.22 2.73 -3.38
C SER A 11 -0.54 4.04 -2.69
N TYR A 12 -0.64 5.12 -3.46
CA TYR A 12 -1.05 6.43 -2.97
C TYR A 12 -1.77 7.22 -4.06
N ARG A 13 -2.63 8.15 -3.63
CA ARG A 13 -3.29 9.05 -4.58
C ARG A 13 -2.29 10.07 -5.06
N HIS A 14 -2.05 10.11 -6.36
CA HIS A 14 -1.26 11.20 -6.91
C HIS A 14 -1.92 12.56 -6.66
N PRO A 15 -1.16 13.58 -6.24
CA PRO A 15 -1.70 14.93 -6.08
C PRO A 15 -2.20 15.45 -7.43
N ALA A 16 -3.31 16.18 -7.38
CA ALA A 16 -3.95 16.78 -8.55
C ALA A 16 -3.08 17.89 -9.17
N THR A 17 -2.33 18.62 -8.35
CA THR A 17 -1.49 19.75 -8.75
C THR A 17 -0.04 19.49 -8.34
N LYS A 18 0.89 19.63 -9.30
CA LYS A 18 2.33 19.53 -9.02
C LYS A 18 2.82 20.74 -8.21
N GLY A 19 3.77 20.53 -7.32
CA GLY A 19 4.40 21.55 -6.48
C GLY A 19 3.59 21.96 -5.26
N ASN A 20 2.44 21.32 -5.00
CA ASN A 20 1.64 21.63 -3.82
C ASN A 20 2.19 20.95 -2.55
N ARG A 21 1.76 21.41 -1.38
CA ARG A 21 2.16 20.85 -0.07
C ARG A 21 1.82 19.36 0.06
N GLU A 22 0.73 18.91 -0.57
CA GLU A 22 0.31 17.51 -0.61
C GLU A 22 1.36 16.64 -1.29
N GLU A 23 1.83 17.03 -2.48
CA GLU A 23 2.90 16.32 -3.20
C GLU A 23 4.17 16.23 -2.37
N SER A 24 4.58 17.34 -1.75
CA SER A 24 5.77 17.36 -0.88
C SER A 24 5.61 16.41 0.30
N LEU A 25 4.43 16.40 0.94
CA LEU A 25 4.17 15.51 2.07
C LEU A 25 4.19 14.04 1.65
N ILE A 26 3.50 13.69 0.57
CA ILE A 26 3.45 12.31 0.05
C ILE A 26 4.86 11.84 -0.31
N LYS A 27 5.63 12.62 -1.08
CA LYS A 27 7.01 12.26 -1.45
C LYS A 27 7.88 12.01 -0.23
N HIS A 28 7.76 12.86 0.77
CA HIS A 28 8.51 12.72 2.00
C HIS A 28 8.14 11.45 2.77
N VAL A 29 6.84 11.18 2.91
CA VAL A 29 6.33 10.00 3.60
C VAL A 29 6.76 8.73 2.86
N VAL A 30 6.54 8.66 1.55
CA VAL A 30 6.93 7.54 0.69
C VAL A 30 8.42 7.29 0.80
N LYS A 31 9.25 8.33 0.71
CA LYS A 31 10.71 8.20 0.87
C LYS A 31 11.07 7.62 2.24
N ALA A 32 10.50 8.15 3.33
CA ALA A 32 10.79 7.67 4.67
C ALA A 32 10.41 6.19 4.86
N ILE A 33 9.25 5.77 4.33
CA ILE A 33 8.82 4.38 4.34
C ILE A 33 9.80 3.51 3.54
N THR A 34 10.12 3.91 2.30
CA THR A 34 11.03 3.18 1.42
C THR A 34 12.40 2.98 2.07
N ASP A 35 13.01 4.06 2.58
CA ASP A 35 14.31 4.00 3.24
C ASP A 35 14.29 2.98 4.41
N HIS A 36 13.25 3.00 5.25
CA HIS A 36 13.14 2.08 6.38
C HIS A 36 12.93 0.63 5.93
N ILE A 37 12.12 0.38 4.90
CA ILE A 37 11.86 -0.99 4.44
C ILE A 37 13.12 -1.58 3.78
N GLU A 38 13.76 -0.84 2.88
CA GLU A 38 14.91 -1.33 2.11
C GLU A 38 16.14 -1.60 3.00
N LEU A 39 16.28 -0.87 4.10
CA LEU A 39 17.29 -1.16 5.14
C LEU A 39 17.13 -2.54 5.79
N TYR A 40 15.97 -3.18 5.71
CA TYR A 40 15.73 -4.52 6.26
C TYR A 40 15.57 -5.57 5.17
N THR A 41 14.94 -5.21 4.05
CA THR A 41 14.56 -6.19 3.03
C THR A 41 15.62 -6.42 1.96
N HIS A 42 16.67 -5.58 1.89
CA HIS A 42 17.90 -5.62 1.06
C HIS A 42 17.82 -6.24 -0.34
N ASP A 43 17.42 -7.50 -0.45
CA ASP A 43 17.22 -8.28 -1.68
C ASP A 43 15.86 -8.03 -2.36
N HIS A 44 14.96 -7.30 -1.69
CA HIS A 44 13.61 -7.03 -2.15
C HIS A 44 13.36 -5.52 -2.22
N PRO A 45 13.31 -4.93 -3.43
CA PRO A 45 13.09 -3.49 -3.60
C PRO A 45 11.64 -3.12 -3.25
N VAL A 46 11.43 -1.85 -2.91
CA VAL A 46 10.08 -1.28 -2.82
C VAL A 46 9.64 -0.82 -4.19
N TYR A 47 8.40 -1.13 -4.59
CA TYR A 47 7.81 -0.62 -5.83
C TYR A 47 6.77 0.43 -5.50
N PHE A 48 6.74 1.52 -6.26
CA PHE A 48 5.67 2.50 -6.23
C PHE A 48 5.57 3.16 -7.60
N ASP A 49 4.38 3.65 -7.90
CA ASP A 49 4.11 4.27 -9.19
C ASP A 49 4.70 5.68 -9.24
N GLU A 50 5.85 5.85 -9.87
CA GLU A 50 6.34 7.16 -10.27
C GLU A 50 5.67 7.53 -11.60
N LYS A 51 5.04 8.72 -11.64
CA LYS A 51 4.30 9.32 -12.78
C LYS A 51 5.04 9.37 -14.14
N ASP A 52 6.24 8.81 -14.23
CA ASP A 52 7.04 8.72 -15.45
C ASP A 52 6.57 7.60 -16.39
N LEU A 53 5.57 6.80 -15.99
CA LEU A 53 4.89 5.89 -16.89
C LEU A 53 3.84 6.63 -17.73
N ILE A 54 4.07 6.68 -19.04
CA ILE A 54 3.14 7.26 -20.02
C ILE A 54 1.81 6.47 -19.96
N PRO A 55 0.65 7.13 -19.74
CA PRO A 55 -0.63 6.45 -19.72
C PRO A 55 -0.89 5.70 -21.04
N GLY A 56 -1.16 4.40 -20.97
CA GLY A 56 -1.40 3.52 -22.13
C GLY A 56 -1.78 2.10 -21.70
N TYR A 57 -2.11 1.23 -22.65
CA TYR A 57 -2.58 -0.15 -22.38
C TYR A 57 -1.61 -0.96 -21.51
N ASN A 58 -0.29 -0.77 -21.73
CA ASN A 58 0.76 -1.48 -20.98
C ASN A 58 0.91 -0.97 -19.53
N TYR A 59 0.31 0.16 -19.15
CA TYR A 59 0.45 0.72 -17.81
C TYR A 59 -0.36 -0.09 -16.78
N ASP A 60 -1.64 -0.35 -17.06
CA ASP A 60 -2.50 -1.16 -16.18
C ASP A 60 -1.91 -2.58 -15.99
N GLU A 61 -1.35 -3.18 -17.05
CA GLU A 61 -0.67 -4.48 -17.00
C GLU A 61 0.58 -4.47 -16.11
N ARG A 62 1.45 -3.46 -16.27
CA ARG A 62 2.68 -3.34 -15.48
C ARG A 62 2.39 -3.12 -14.00
N ILE A 63 1.35 -2.36 -13.68
CA ILE A 63 0.97 -2.10 -12.29
C ILE A 63 0.35 -3.34 -11.68
N ALA A 64 -0.54 -4.02 -12.40
CA ALA A 64 -1.09 -5.31 -11.95
C ALA A 64 0.04 -6.32 -11.70
N GLU A 65 1.00 -6.45 -12.62
CA GLU A 65 2.19 -7.28 -12.45
C GLU A 65 3.00 -6.86 -11.22
N ALA A 66 3.25 -5.56 -11.02
CA ALA A 66 4.00 -5.05 -9.87
C ALA A 66 3.30 -5.37 -8.53
N ILE A 67 1.98 -5.24 -8.47
CA ILE A 67 1.16 -5.65 -7.32
C ILE A 67 1.31 -7.16 -7.07
N CYS A 68 1.16 -7.98 -8.12
CA CYS A 68 1.34 -9.42 -8.01
C CYS A 68 2.75 -9.82 -7.55
N ARG A 69 3.78 -9.06 -7.96
CA ARG A 69 5.18 -9.26 -7.58
C ARG A 69 5.55 -8.70 -6.21
N SER A 70 4.64 -8.01 -5.52
CA SER A 70 4.94 -7.40 -4.22
C SER A 70 4.46 -8.27 -3.07
N ALA A 71 5.27 -8.46 -2.02
CA ALA A 71 4.90 -9.31 -0.89
C ALA A 71 3.66 -8.78 -0.14
N CYS A 72 3.48 -7.47 -0.11
CA CYS A 72 2.29 -6.80 0.42
C CYS A 72 2.07 -5.43 -0.25
N MET A 73 1.00 -4.75 0.13
CA MET A 73 0.68 -3.38 -0.27
C MET A 73 0.67 -2.46 0.94
N VAL A 74 1.37 -1.34 0.83
CA VAL A 74 1.28 -0.21 1.75
C VAL A 74 0.35 0.82 1.12
N ILE A 75 -0.68 1.24 1.85
CA ILE A 75 -1.59 2.29 1.38
C ILE A 75 -1.24 3.58 2.11
N VAL A 76 -0.79 4.61 1.40
CA VAL A 76 -0.66 5.96 1.96
C VAL A 76 -2.00 6.67 1.79
N TYR A 77 -2.77 6.69 2.87
CA TYR A 77 -4.18 7.07 2.83
C TYR A 77 -4.42 8.56 3.07
N TRP A 78 -5.32 9.09 2.24
CA TRP A 78 -5.91 10.43 2.28
C TRP A 78 -7.36 10.29 1.79
N PRO A 79 -8.36 11.08 2.23
CA PRO A 79 -9.76 10.87 1.82
C PRO A 79 -10.01 10.74 0.31
N SER A 80 -9.31 11.53 -0.52
CA SER A 80 -9.40 11.47 -2.00
C SER A 80 -8.85 10.18 -2.62
N TYR A 81 -8.21 9.32 -1.84
CA TYR A 81 -7.70 8.02 -2.29
C TYR A 81 -8.83 7.10 -2.74
N LEU A 82 -9.91 7.01 -1.96
CA LEU A 82 -11.07 6.18 -2.30
C LEU A 82 -11.96 6.79 -3.38
N GLU A 83 -11.69 8.03 -3.81
CA GLU A 83 -12.38 8.63 -4.96
C GLU A 83 -11.76 8.18 -6.28
N SER A 84 -10.53 7.67 -6.27
CA SER A 84 -9.82 7.23 -7.47
C SER A 84 -10.18 5.80 -7.87
N ASP A 85 -10.74 5.62 -9.05
CA ASP A 85 -11.01 4.28 -9.61
C ASP A 85 -9.73 3.47 -9.82
N TYR A 86 -8.61 4.15 -10.08
CA TYR A 86 -7.30 3.52 -10.18
C TYR A 86 -6.87 2.92 -8.82
N CYS A 87 -6.89 3.71 -7.75
CA CYS A 87 -6.57 3.21 -6.40
C CYS A 87 -7.51 2.07 -5.96
N LYS A 88 -8.80 2.12 -6.33
CA LYS A 88 -9.74 1.00 -6.08
C LYS A 88 -9.35 -0.28 -6.82
N LYS A 89 -8.93 -0.18 -8.08
CA LYS A 89 -8.44 -1.34 -8.87
C LYS A 89 -7.21 -1.96 -8.22
N GLU A 90 -6.28 -1.14 -7.72
CA GLU A 90 -5.09 -1.61 -7.02
C GLU A 90 -5.46 -2.38 -5.73
N ILE A 91 -6.40 -1.85 -4.93
CA ILE A 91 -6.90 -2.56 -3.74
C ILE A 91 -7.48 -3.92 -4.12
N GLU A 92 -8.39 -3.98 -5.10
CA GLU A 92 -8.99 -5.26 -5.51
C GLU A 92 -7.94 -6.25 -6.05
N ALA A 93 -6.96 -5.76 -6.81
CA ALA A 93 -5.84 -6.57 -7.28
C ALA A 93 -5.06 -7.20 -6.10
N MET A 94 -4.74 -6.42 -5.07
CA MET A 94 -4.03 -6.95 -3.91
C MET A 94 -4.91 -7.87 -3.05
N LEU A 95 -6.22 -7.63 -2.95
CA LEU A 95 -7.14 -8.55 -2.27
C LEU A 95 -7.16 -9.93 -2.96
N ASN A 96 -7.21 -9.94 -4.29
CA ASN A 96 -7.14 -11.18 -5.08
C ASN A 96 -5.78 -11.89 -4.90
N VAL A 97 -4.68 -11.14 -4.88
CA VAL A 97 -3.33 -11.67 -4.61
C VAL A 97 -3.27 -12.28 -3.22
N GLU A 98 -3.78 -11.58 -2.21
CA GLU A 98 -3.81 -12.04 -0.82
C GLU A 98 -4.58 -13.35 -0.66
N GLU A 99 -5.80 -13.43 -1.19
CA GLU A 99 -6.60 -14.65 -1.14
C GLU A 99 -5.88 -15.84 -1.79
N ARG A 100 -5.30 -15.62 -2.98
CA ARG A 100 -4.50 -16.66 -3.66
C ARG A 100 -3.31 -17.11 -2.81
N ARG A 101 -2.60 -16.18 -2.17
CA ARG A 101 -1.43 -16.49 -1.35
C ARG A 101 -1.80 -17.23 -0.06
N HIS A 102 -2.92 -16.88 0.57
CA HIS A 102 -3.44 -17.67 1.70
C HIS A 102 -3.75 -19.11 1.31
N ARG A 103 -4.33 -19.34 0.12
CA ARG A 103 -4.58 -20.70 -0.40
C ARG A 103 -3.29 -21.50 -0.62
N ILE A 104 -2.22 -20.85 -1.10
CA ILE A 104 -0.94 -21.52 -1.40
C ILE A 104 -0.12 -21.76 -0.12
N LEU A 105 -0.06 -20.78 0.77
CA LEU A 105 0.82 -20.78 1.94
C LEU A 105 0.16 -21.32 3.21
N GLY A 106 -1.17 -21.38 3.25
CA GLY A 106 -1.94 -21.90 4.37
C GLY A 106 -1.50 -21.32 5.70
N ASP A 107 -1.11 -22.19 6.63
CA ASP A 107 -0.71 -21.83 7.99
C ASP A 107 0.46 -20.85 8.06
N LYS A 108 1.35 -20.81 7.04
CA LYS A 108 2.48 -19.86 7.02
C LYS A 108 2.00 -18.40 7.04
N LEU A 109 0.84 -18.10 6.46
CA LEU A 109 0.23 -16.77 6.46
C LEU A 109 -0.93 -16.62 7.44
N ARG A 110 -1.16 -17.59 8.34
CA ARG A 110 -2.27 -17.48 9.29
C ARG A 110 -2.12 -16.22 10.16
N GLY A 111 -3.18 -15.41 10.21
CA GLY A 111 -3.21 -14.15 10.95
C GLY A 111 -2.39 -13.01 10.32
N CYS A 112 -1.76 -13.22 9.16
CA CYS A 112 -1.09 -12.17 8.41
C CYS A 112 -2.07 -11.53 7.42
N ARG A 113 -1.96 -10.21 7.24
CA ARG A 113 -2.61 -9.46 6.14
C ARG A 113 -1.54 -8.91 5.21
N LEU A 114 -1.87 -8.76 3.93
CA LEU A 114 -0.99 -8.19 2.91
C LEU A 114 -1.33 -6.73 2.61
N PHE A 115 -2.10 -6.08 3.49
CA PHE A 115 -2.39 -4.66 3.48
C PHE A 115 -1.83 -3.99 4.73
N ILE A 116 -1.21 -2.83 4.54
CA ILE A 116 -0.67 -2.00 5.61
C ILE A 116 -1.06 -0.54 5.36
N PRO A 117 -2.18 -0.06 5.93
CA PRO A 117 -2.56 1.33 5.80
C PRO A 117 -1.69 2.27 6.63
N ILE A 118 -1.33 3.42 6.05
CA ILE A 118 -0.65 4.53 6.71
C ILE A 118 -1.52 5.76 6.52
N ILE A 119 -2.19 6.19 7.59
CA ILE A 119 -3.18 7.25 7.58
C ILE A 119 -2.47 8.60 7.70
N LEU A 120 -2.47 9.40 6.64
CA LEU A 120 -1.98 10.79 6.67
C LEU A 120 -3.10 11.80 6.88
N ARG A 121 -4.29 11.54 6.34
CA ARG A 121 -5.51 12.31 6.59
C ARG A 121 -6.72 11.39 6.61
N GLY A 122 -7.81 11.87 7.18
CA GLY A 122 -9.02 11.07 7.37
C GLY A 122 -8.89 10.16 8.57
N LYS A 123 -9.61 9.04 8.56
CA LYS A 123 -9.68 8.08 9.65
C LYS A 123 -9.58 6.66 9.10
N PHE A 124 -8.98 5.76 9.88
CA PHE A 124 -8.84 4.35 9.52
C PHE A 124 -10.20 3.64 9.30
N ASP A 125 -11.26 4.07 10.00
CA ASP A 125 -12.62 3.53 9.85
C ASP A 125 -13.30 3.88 8.52
N GLN A 126 -12.73 4.80 7.73
CA GLN A 126 -13.20 5.14 6.39
C GLN A 126 -12.70 4.14 5.33
N LEU A 127 -11.70 3.32 5.64
CA LEU A 127 -11.24 2.25 4.75
C LEU A 127 -12.25 1.10 4.73
N PRO A 128 -12.46 0.43 3.58
CA PRO A 128 -13.33 -0.72 3.50
C PRO A 128 -12.92 -1.85 4.46
N ASP A 129 -13.91 -2.58 5.00
CA ASP A 129 -13.72 -3.70 5.94
C ASP A 129 -12.68 -4.72 5.47
N ARG A 130 -12.69 -5.04 4.18
CA ARG A 130 -11.74 -5.96 3.54
C ARG A 130 -10.27 -5.50 3.67
N VAL A 131 -10.04 -4.18 3.78
CA VAL A 131 -8.72 -3.58 3.95
C VAL A 131 -8.36 -3.39 5.43
N ARG A 132 -9.32 -3.00 6.28
CA ARG A 132 -9.06 -2.66 7.70
C ARG A 132 -9.07 -3.84 8.66
N ASN A 133 -9.81 -4.91 8.37
CA ASN A 133 -10.00 -5.99 9.33
C ASN A 133 -8.69 -6.77 9.56
N ASN A 134 -8.27 -6.85 10.82
CA ASN A 134 -7.10 -7.60 11.30
C ASN A 134 -5.76 -7.17 10.65
N CYS A 135 -5.67 -5.99 10.07
CA CYS A 135 -4.42 -5.49 9.47
C CYS A 135 -3.60 -4.65 10.47
N GLN A 136 -2.29 -4.58 10.21
CA GLN A 136 -1.42 -3.61 10.85
C GLN A 136 -1.62 -2.26 10.15
N TYR A 137 -1.66 -1.17 10.91
CA TYR A 137 -1.74 0.18 10.33
C TYR A 137 -0.99 1.20 11.19
N LEU A 138 -0.60 2.31 10.56
CA LEU A 138 -0.02 3.47 11.23
C LEU A 138 -0.96 4.66 11.08
N ASP A 139 -1.11 5.46 12.14
CA ASP A 139 -1.93 6.67 12.10
C ASP A 139 -1.09 7.91 12.44
N TYR A 140 -0.86 8.71 11.40
CA TYR A 140 -0.11 9.96 11.47
C TYR A 140 -1.01 11.19 11.27
N TYR A 141 -2.33 11.03 11.41
CA TYR A 141 -3.28 12.13 11.21
C TYR A 141 -2.91 13.37 12.05
N ALA A 142 -2.65 13.20 13.34
CA ALA A 142 -2.40 14.31 14.26
C ALA A 142 -1.11 15.07 13.92
N GLN A 143 -0.05 14.34 13.57
CA GLN A 143 1.29 14.87 13.34
C GLN A 143 1.35 15.61 12.01
N THR A 144 0.69 15.07 11.00
CA THR A 144 0.71 15.61 9.64
C THR A 144 -0.10 16.91 9.50
N VAL A 145 -0.88 17.32 10.51
CA VAL A 145 -1.46 18.67 10.62
C VAL A 145 -0.35 19.73 10.67
N ASN A 146 0.79 19.41 11.28
CA ASN A 146 1.94 20.31 11.37
C ASN A 146 2.54 20.56 9.96
N PRO A 147 2.69 21.82 9.51
CA PRO A 147 3.35 22.15 8.25
C PRO A 147 4.82 21.77 8.17
N HIS A 148 5.50 21.63 9.31
CA HIS A 148 6.89 21.21 9.40
C HIS A 148 7.04 19.71 9.71
N PHE A 149 5.97 18.93 9.54
CA PHE A 149 5.99 17.51 9.80
C PHE A 149 7.07 16.78 8.96
N ASN A 150 7.92 16.05 9.67
CA ASN A 150 8.94 15.20 9.12
C ASN A 150 8.91 13.86 9.84
N ILE A 151 8.71 12.77 9.10
CA ILE A 151 8.65 11.41 9.66
C ILE A 151 9.96 11.00 10.32
N GLY A 152 11.10 11.45 9.78
CA GLY A 152 12.43 11.09 10.28
C GLY A 152 12.84 11.79 11.57
N ASP A 153 12.17 12.88 11.94
CA ASP A 153 12.56 13.70 13.11
C ASP A 153 11.85 13.26 14.40
N ASP A 154 10.84 12.37 14.31
CA ASP A 154 10.11 11.84 15.46
C ASP A 154 10.56 10.40 15.78
N PRO A 155 11.25 10.18 16.93
CA PRO A 155 11.74 8.86 17.31
C PRO A 155 10.64 7.79 17.45
N LYS A 156 9.43 8.18 17.87
CA LYS A 156 8.31 7.24 18.01
C LYS A 156 7.87 6.74 16.64
N MET A 157 7.80 7.65 15.67
CA MET A 157 7.40 7.32 14.31
C MET A 157 8.43 6.45 13.60
N SER A 158 9.72 6.72 13.79
CA SER A 158 10.78 5.83 13.28
C SER A 158 10.66 4.42 13.85
N GLN A 159 10.33 4.28 15.14
CA GLN A 159 10.08 2.97 15.76
C GLN A 159 8.83 2.27 15.20
N GLU A 160 7.77 3.01 14.91
CA GLU A 160 6.56 2.48 14.29
C GLU A 160 6.82 2.00 12.84
N LEU A 161 7.57 2.78 12.06
CA LEU A 161 8.04 2.37 10.73
C LEU A 161 8.95 1.15 10.78
N LEU A 162 9.83 1.06 11.78
CA LEU A 162 10.66 -0.11 12.01
C LEU A 162 9.81 -1.38 12.17
N ARG A 163 8.75 -1.32 13.00
CA ARG A 163 7.84 -2.47 13.17
C ARG A 163 7.16 -2.89 11.86
N ILE A 164 6.80 -1.92 11.02
CA ILE A 164 6.27 -2.21 9.68
C ILE A 164 7.34 -2.87 8.79
N ALA A 165 8.57 -2.37 8.78
CA ALA A 165 9.66 -2.95 8.02
C ALA A 165 9.97 -4.41 8.45
N GLU A 166 9.99 -4.67 9.77
CA GLU A 166 10.14 -6.01 10.33
C GLU A 166 8.98 -6.94 9.93
N TYR A 167 7.74 -6.43 9.96
CA TYR A 167 6.58 -7.18 9.52
C TYR A 167 6.67 -7.56 8.03
N ILE A 168 7.02 -6.60 7.16
CA ILE A 168 7.20 -6.81 5.72
C ILE A 168 8.32 -7.82 5.47
N LYS A 169 9.45 -7.68 6.16
CA LYS A 169 10.53 -8.68 6.10
C LYS A 169 10.05 -10.07 6.48
N GLY A 170 9.26 -10.17 7.55
CA GLY A 170 8.63 -11.42 7.97
C GLY A 170 7.65 -12.01 6.94
N LEU A 171 7.01 -11.19 6.10
CA LEU A 171 6.22 -11.66 4.96
C LEU A 171 7.13 -12.17 3.84
N CYS A 172 8.16 -11.41 3.45
CA CYS A 172 9.13 -11.81 2.44
C CYS A 172 9.76 -13.17 2.79
N ASP A 173 10.21 -13.34 4.04
CA ASP A 173 10.87 -14.58 4.49
C ASP A 173 9.94 -15.80 4.42
N LYS A 174 8.63 -15.62 4.68
CA LYS A 174 7.61 -16.68 4.51
C LYS A 174 7.40 -17.05 3.03
N MET A 175 7.53 -16.08 2.12
CA MET A 175 7.27 -16.26 0.68
C MET A 175 8.48 -16.80 -0.09
N LYS A 176 9.71 -16.62 0.43
CA LYS A 176 10.96 -17.04 -0.23
C LYS A 176 10.95 -18.51 -0.71
N GLY A 177 10.46 -19.43 0.13
CA GLY A 177 10.47 -20.86 -0.19
C GLY A 177 9.47 -21.31 -1.26
N GLU A 178 8.46 -20.48 -1.56
CA GLU A 178 7.38 -20.81 -2.51
C GLU A 178 7.37 -19.85 -3.71
N ARG A 179 8.48 -19.13 -3.91
CA ARG A 179 8.60 -18.00 -4.84
C ARG A 179 8.03 -18.29 -6.23
N GLU A 180 8.39 -19.41 -6.84
CA GLU A 180 7.92 -19.74 -8.19
C GLU A 180 6.39 -19.89 -8.25
N ARG A 181 5.79 -20.56 -7.25
CA ARG A 181 4.34 -20.76 -7.17
C ARG A 181 3.59 -19.45 -6.91
N LEU A 182 4.21 -18.52 -6.18
CA LEU A 182 3.60 -17.24 -5.83
C LEU A 182 3.73 -16.22 -6.95
N PHE A 183 4.89 -16.15 -7.60
CA PHE A 183 5.27 -15.04 -8.47
C PHE A 183 5.50 -15.42 -9.93
N GLY A 184 5.65 -16.71 -10.26
CA GLY A 184 6.04 -17.18 -11.61
C GLY A 184 5.08 -16.77 -12.74
N ASN A 185 3.81 -16.56 -12.41
CA ASN A 185 2.77 -16.16 -13.39
C ASN A 185 2.35 -14.69 -13.28
N CYS A 186 3.11 -13.83 -12.60
CA CYS A 186 2.69 -12.43 -12.41
C CYS A 186 2.67 -11.60 -13.71
N GLN A 187 3.41 -11.99 -14.74
CA GLN A 187 3.33 -11.36 -16.07
C GLN A 187 1.97 -11.54 -16.75
N GLN A 188 1.19 -12.55 -16.34
CA GLN A 188 -0.16 -12.82 -16.84
C GLN A 188 -1.24 -12.25 -15.92
N PHE A 189 -0.86 -11.58 -14.84
CA PHE A 189 -1.79 -11.03 -13.88
C PHE A 189 -2.26 -9.65 -14.35
N GLY A 190 -3.57 -9.49 -14.49
CA GLY A 190 -4.21 -8.23 -14.90
C GLY A 190 -5.33 -7.84 -13.93
N PHE A 191 -5.79 -6.59 -14.04
CA PHE A 191 -6.97 -6.15 -13.30
C PHE A 191 -8.21 -6.91 -13.76
N SER A 192 -8.98 -7.44 -12.82
CA SER A 192 -10.25 -8.11 -13.11
C SER A 192 -11.27 -7.11 -13.65
N SER A 193 -12.01 -7.52 -14.69
CA SER A 193 -13.12 -6.76 -15.26
C SER A 193 -14.29 -6.71 -14.26
N GLN A 194 -14.32 -5.66 -13.44
CA GLN A 194 -15.49 -5.07 -12.72
C GLN A 194 -16.41 -5.92 -11.81
N GLU A 195 -16.19 -7.20 -11.55
CA GLU A 195 -17.00 -7.92 -10.55
C GLU A 195 -16.39 -7.81 -9.14
N GLY A 196 -16.91 -6.88 -8.33
CA GLY A 196 -16.56 -6.76 -6.90
C GLY A 196 -16.17 -5.35 -6.40
N MET A 197 -16.69 -4.27 -7.01
CA MET A 197 -16.40 -2.90 -6.54
C MET A 197 -16.62 -2.76 -5.03
N LEU A 198 -15.58 -2.28 -4.34
CA LEU A 198 -15.62 -1.91 -2.92
C LEU A 198 -16.83 -1.02 -2.66
N GLU A 199 -17.74 -1.46 -1.78
CA GLU A 199 -18.74 -0.58 -1.20
C GLU A 199 -18.02 0.46 -0.33
N ILE A 200 -17.96 1.69 -0.81
CA ILE A 200 -17.43 2.82 -0.04
C ILE A 200 -18.60 3.33 0.81
N PRO A 201 -18.50 3.29 2.16
CA PRO A 201 -19.52 3.90 2.98
C PRO A 201 -19.61 5.40 2.63
N PRO A 202 -20.83 5.96 2.49
CA PRO A 202 -20.99 7.38 2.18
C PRO A 202 -20.24 8.21 3.23
N ALA A 203 -19.58 9.28 2.77
CA ALA A 203 -18.85 10.17 3.67
C ALA A 203 -19.79 10.61 4.82
N PRO A 204 -19.39 10.47 6.09
CA PRO A 204 -20.23 10.90 7.19
C PRO A 204 -20.52 12.39 7.03
N GLN A 205 -21.81 12.77 7.03
CA GLN A 205 -22.21 14.17 7.07
C GLN A 205 -21.67 14.77 8.37
N GLN A 206 -20.56 15.49 8.30
CA GLN A 206 -20.06 16.22 9.46
C GLN A 206 -20.95 17.46 9.64
N PRO A 207 -21.58 17.65 10.82
CA PRO A 207 -22.19 18.93 11.12
C PRO A 207 -21.08 20.00 11.10
N PHE A 208 -21.36 21.12 10.45
CA PHE A 208 -20.48 22.28 10.51
C PHE A 208 -20.28 22.66 12.00
N PRO A 209 -19.04 22.82 12.48
CA PRO A 209 -18.82 23.38 13.81
C PRO A 209 -19.38 24.79 13.87
N GLY A 210 -20.34 25.05 14.76
CA GLY A 210 -20.84 26.40 15.05
C GLY A 210 -22.23 26.78 14.52
N ARG A 211 -23.18 25.84 14.44
CA ARG A 211 -24.60 26.22 14.63
C ARG A 211 -24.94 26.25 16.10
#